data_AF-A0A4Y7SJZ9-F1
#
_entry.id   AF-A0A4Y7SJZ9-F1
#
_cell.length_a   1.000
_cell.length_b   1.000
_cell.length_c   1.000
_cell.angle_alpha   90.00
_cell.angle_beta   90.00
_cell.angle_gamma   90.00
#
_symmetry.space_group_name_H-M   'P 1'
#
loop_
_entity.id
_entity.type
_entity.pdbx_description
1 polymer ?
#
loop_
_entity_poly.entity_id
_entity_poly.type
_entity_poly.pdbx_seq_one_letter_code
_entity_poly.pdbx_strand_id
1 'polypeptide(L)'
;VLRDSTRADFILAFLLAHSLHEKYRVGTNGPSFKFWWTGCGPKKDGSITIDTDAEFSDAVKSILAKTGAKATVSVEFDTDGWVPFRVRKRVAGDDEDEQGPGVGDELLYGTKVPRVGDYDIKTQVNGHFIELIEKRWKCNEHGSENNGPGCCYRDALGNHWGLNMRKKKFYASALVRLLSDMTSSLPANQASAPSIPVPVTPRKPSSTINTPFSPIPPRSSELHACLVDFLSKEGVDLTHCESALAERRFIPSVLPKVPVARLIEVTGAVEGDAILLQSFCDTWCARLEEKK
;
A
#
# COMPACT_ATOMS: atom_id res chain seq x y z
N VAL A 1 7.50 35.54 -14.54
CA VAL A 1 6.80 34.37 -13.97
C VAL A 1 5.63 34.83 -13.09
N LEU A 2 5.83 35.64 -12.04
CA LEU A 2 4.78 35.95 -11.06
C LEU A 2 3.58 36.82 -11.54
N ARG A 3 3.70 37.65 -12.59
CA ARG A 3 2.66 38.65 -12.92
C ARG A 3 1.33 38.07 -13.39
N ASP A 4 1.38 36.91 -14.04
CA ASP A 4 0.21 36.31 -14.71
C ASP A 4 0.04 34.82 -14.33
N SER A 5 0.77 34.35 -13.31
CA SER A 5 0.67 32.97 -12.83
C SER A 5 -0.46 32.83 -11.83
N THR A 6 -1.32 31.82 -12.00
CA THR A 6 -2.21 31.38 -10.91
C THR A 6 -1.39 30.71 -9.80
N ARG A 7 -1.99 30.51 -8.62
CA ARG A 7 -1.32 29.76 -7.55
C ARG A 7 -0.99 28.33 -7.98
N ALA A 8 -1.89 27.69 -8.74
CA ALA A 8 -1.66 26.36 -9.29
C ALA A 8 -0.46 26.33 -10.25
N ASP A 9 -0.36 27.31 -11.16
CA ASP A 9 0.78 27.43 -12.09
C ASP A 9 2.09 27.65 -11.32
N PHE A 10 2.05 28.44 -10.24
CA PHE A 10 3.21 28.69 -9.38
C PHE A 10 3.70 27.41 -8.68
N ILE A 11 2.78 26.64 -8.08
CA ILE A 11 3.11 25.36 -7.44
C ILE A 11 3.64 24.37 -8.49
N LEU A 12 3.02 24.30 -9.67
CA LEU A 12 3.46 23.42 -10.75
C LEU A 12 4.87 23.79 -11.24
N ALA A 13 5.16 25.08 -11.43
CA ALA A 13 6.50 25.55 -11.80
C ALA A 13 7.55 25.16 -10.74
N PHE A 14 7.21 25.26 -9.46
CA PHE A 14 8.06 24.79 -8.37
C PHE A 14 8.29 23.26 -8.43
N LEU A 15 7.22 22.47 -8.57
CA LEU A 15 7.31 21.01 -8.68
C LEU A 15 8.16 20.58 -9.88
N LEU A 16 8.06 21.29 -11.01
CA LEU A 16 8.88 21.06 -12.19
C LEU A 16 10.36 21.34 -11.91
N ALA A 17 10.67 22.48 -11.28
CA ALA A 17 12.04 22.86 -10.92
C ALA A 17 12.73 21.83 -10.01
N HIS A 18 11.96 21.14 -9.15
CA HIS A 18 12.46 20.11 -8.23
C HIS A 18 12.26 18.67 -8.73
N SER A 19 11.80 18.46 -9.97
CA SER A 19 11.48 17.12 -10.51
C SER A 19 10.49 16.31 -9.64
N LEU A 20 9.55 17.00 -8.99
CA LEU A 20 8.51 16.43 -8.12
C LEU A 20 7.15 16.35 -8.80
N HIS A 21 6.98 16.91 -10.00
CA HIS A 21 5.71 16.95 -10.74
C HIS A 21 5.13 15.56 -11.07
N GLU A 22 5.96 14.52 -11.17
CA GLU A 22 5.47 13.14 -11.35
C GLU A 22 4.92 12.53 -10.06
N LYS A 23 5.37 13.03 -8.90
CA LYS A 23 5.00 12.52 -7.57
C LYS A 23 3.79 13.24 -6.99
N TYR A 24 3.55 14.49 -7.39
CA TYR A 24 2.48 15.33 -6.81
C TYR A 24 1.65 15.98 -7.92
N ARG A 25 0.33 15.98 -7.75
CA ARG A 25 -0.63 16.60 -8.66
C ARG A 25 -1.16 17.86 -8.01
N VAL A 26 -1.04 18.99 -8.71
CA VAL A 26 -1.67 20.23 -8.28
C VAL A 26 -3.13 20.19 -8.67
N GLY A 27 -4.02 20.06 -7.68
CA GLY A 27 -5.46 20.27 -7.87
C GLY A 27 -5.81 21.76 -7.86
N THR A 28 -7.08 22.11 -8.05
CA THR A 28 -7.57 23.50 -8.03
C THR A 28 -7.19 24.24 -6.75
N ASN A 29 -7.21 23.53 -5.61
CA ASN A 29 -6.92 24.12 -4.30
C ASN A 29 -5.48 23.90 -3.82
N GLY A 30 -4.63 23.17 -4.56
CA GLY A 30 -3.22 22.94 -4.21
C GLY A 30 -2.92 22.57 -2.74
N PRO A 31 -1.67 22.28 -2.41
CA PRO A 31 -1.23 22.31 -1.02
C PRO A 31 -1.00 23.74 -0.52
N SER A 32 -1.04 23.92 0.81
CA SER A 32 -0.62 25.15 1.48
C SER A 32 0.90 25.31 1.49
N PHE A 33 1.37 26.55 1.56
CA PHE A 33 2.80 26.86 1.62
C PHE A 33 3.10 28.17 2.32
N LYS A 34 4.28 28.29 2.91
CA LYS A 34 4.78 29.54 3.47
C LYS A 34 5.45 30.37 2.38
N PHE A 35 5.15 31.66 2.36
CA PHE A 35 5.59 32.59 1.33
C PHE A 35 6.15 33.86 1.99
N TRP A 36 7.34 34.31 1.59
CA TRP A 36 7.91 35.57 2.08
C TRP A 36 8.88 36.18 1.07
N TRP A 37 9.18 37.47 1.24
CA TRP A 37 10.11 38.19 0.38
C TRP A 37 10.90 39.26 1.14
N THR A 38 11.98 39.74 0.52
CA THR A 38 12.81 40.80 1.12
C THR A 38 11.99 42.06 1.44
N GLY A 39 12.10 42.51 2.69
CA GLY A 39 11.35 43.65 3.23
C GLY A 39 9.90 43.33 3.58
N CYS A 40 9.49 42.06 3.67
CA CYS A 40 8.22 41.66 4.25
C CYS A 40 8.31 41.76 5.79
N GLY A 41 8.11 42.97 6.33
CA GLY A 41 8.08 43.24 7.76
C GLY A 41 9.40 43.01 8.53
N PRO A 42 9.52 43.53 9.76
CA PRO A 42 10.75 43.43 10.56
C PRO A 42 10.90 42.15 11.40
N LYS A 43 10.04 41.13 11.23
CA LYS A 43 10.07 39.92 12.08
C LYS A 43 10.37 38.66 11.28
N LYS A 44 11.13 37.77 11.90
CA LYS A 44 11.50 36.41 11.42
C LYS A 44 10.27 35.53 11.14
N ASP A 45 9.11 35.91 11.66
CA ASP A 45 7.77 35.35 11.45
C ASP A 45 7.00 35.98 10.26
N GLY A 46 7.66 36.79 9.43
CA GLY A 46 7.04 37.46 8.28
C GLY A 46 6.61 36.54 7.13
N SER A 47 6.63 35.21 7.34
CA SER A 47 6.06 34.25 6.41
C SER A 47 4.54 34.26 6.51
N ILE A 48 3.88 34.48 5.39
CA ILE A 48 2.45 34.29 5.27
C ILE A 48 2.19 32.86 4.77
N THR A 49 1.27 32.15 5.41
CA THR A 49 0.76 30.89 4.87
C THR A 49 -0.26 31.23 3.79
N ILE A 50 -0.09 30.63 2.61
CA ILE A 50 -0.98 30.78 1.46
C ILE A 50 -1.79 29.50 1.33
N ASP A 51 -3.08 29.58 1.66
CA ASP A 51 -4.04 28.49 1.53
C ASP A 51 -4.94 28.70 0.31
N THR A 52 -5.18 29.95 -0.08
CA THR A 52 -6.13 30.32 -1.15
C THR A 52 -5.50 31.11 -2.30
N ASP A 53 -6.17 31.10 -3.45
CA ASP A 53 -5.73 31.87 -4.63
C ASP A 53 -5.83 33.38 -4.41
N ALA A 54 -6.76 33.84 -3.56
CA ALA A 54 -6.90 35.24 -3.20
C ALA A 54 -5.70 35.74 -2.41
N GLU A 55 -5.26 34.99 -1.39
CA GLU A 55 -4.07 35.29 -0.61
C GLU A 55 -2.81 35.33 -1.49
N PHE A 56 -2.69 34.38 -2.42
CA PHE A 56 -1.59 34.38 -3.38
C PHE A 56 -1.61 35.64 -4.27
N SER A 57 -2.79 36.02 -4.79
CA SER A 57 -2.94 37.22 -5.61
C SER A 57 -2.52 38.49 -4.85
N ASP A 58 -2.94 38.61 -3.59
CA ASP A 58 -2.63 39.78 -2.76
C ASP A 58 -1.16 39.84 -2.35
N ALA A 59 -0.53 38.68 -2.12
CA ALA A 59 0.91 38.58 -1.91
C ALA A 59 1.70 39.02 -3.15
N VAL A 60 1.29 38.56 -4.34
CA VAL A 60 1.91 38.95 -5.62
C VAL A 60 1.75 40.45 -5.87
N LYS A 61 0.56 41.03 -5.65
CA LYS A 61 0.33 42.48 -5.75
C LYS A 61 1.24 43.26 -4.80
N SER A 62 1.40 42.78 -3.57
CA SER A 62 2.28 43.41 -2.56
C SER A 62 3.75 43.38 -2.97
N ILE A 63 4.20 42.32 -3.65
CA ILE A 63 5.56 42.24 -4.22
C ILE A 63 5.71 43.22 -5.39
N LEU A 64 4.72 43.26 -6.30
CA LEU A 64 4.76 44.10 -7.49
C LEU A 64 4.66 45.61 -7.18
N ALA A 65 3.99 45.97 -6.09
CA ALA A 65 3.89 47.36 -5.62
C ALA A 65 5.23 47.92 -5.10
N LYS A 66 6.20 47.05 -4.76
CA LYS A 66 7.56 47.47 -4.37
C LYS A 66 8.36 47.86 -5.61
N THR A 67 8.12 49.04 -6.14
CA THR A 67 8.89 49.61 -7.26
C THR A 67 10.33 49.94 -6.84
N GLY A 68 11.31 49.39 -7.57
CA GLY A 68 12.71 49.82 -7.53
C GLY A 68 13.70 48.95 -6.75
N ALA A 69 13.23 47.98 -5.96
CA ALA A 69 14.09 47.05 -5.22
C ALA A 69 14.05 45.65 -5.85
N LYS A 70 15.21 44.99 -5.95
CA LYS A 70 15.29 43.55 -6.25
C LYS A 70 14.66 42.80 -5.07
N ALA A 71 13.44 42.28 -5.25
CA ALA A 71 12.78 41.45 -4.26
C ALA A 71 13.21 40.00 -4.44
N THR A 72 13.86 39.42 -3.43
CA THR A 72 14.06 37.96 -3.36
C THR A 72 12.82 37.36 -2.73
N VAL A 73 12.21 36.39 -3.41
CA VAL A 73 11.06 35.63 -2.94
C VAL A 73 11.53 34.26 -2.48
N SER A 74 11.04 33.82 -1.33
CA SER A 74 11.34 32.53 -0.74
C SER A 74 10.05 31.80 -0.41
N VAL A 75 10.06 30.48 -0.62
CA VAL A 75 8.90 29.61 -0.46
C VAL A 75 9.33 28.36 0.29
N GLU A 76 8.51 27.93 1.23
CA GLU A 76 8.69 26.68 1.97
C GLU A 76 7.39 25.88 1.91
N PHE A 77 7.55 24.61 1.55
CA PHE A 77 6.47 23.65 1.44
C PHE A 77 6.60 22.63 2.56
N ASP A 78 5.53 22.44 3.32
CA ASP A 78 5.43 21.35 4.29
C ASP A 78 5.03 20.07 3.55
N THR A 79 6.02 19.24 3.22
CA THR A 79 5.81 18.00 2.47
C THR A 79 5.04 16.94 3.26
N ASP A 80 4.96 17.04 4.59
CA ASP A 80 4.26 16.07 5.42
C ASP A 80 2.74 16.21 5.23
N GLY A 81 2.25 17.45 5.05
CA GLY A 81 0.86 17.74 4.69
C GLY A 81 0.48 17.39 3.23
N TRP A 82 1.44 16.98 2.39
CA TRP A 82 1.22 16.81 0.95
C TRP A 82 0.72 15.41 0.55
N VAL A 83 0.56 14.49 1.50
CA VAL A 83 0.09 13.12 1.25
C VAL A 83 -1.18 13.06 0.38
N PRO A 84 -2.21 13.91 0.59
CA PRO A 84 -3.42 13.90 -0.24
C PRO A 84 -3.19 14.30 -1.71
N PHE A 85 -2.12 15.05 -1.99
CA PHE A 85 -1.80 15.57 -3.32
C PHE A 85 -0.82 14.68 -4.09
N ARG A 86 -0.35 13.59 -3.47
CA ARG A 86 0.56 12.65 -4.14
C ARG A 86 -0.18 12.00 -5.31
N VAL A 87 0.40 12.06 -6.51
CA VAL A 87 -0.02 11.20 -7.63
C VAL A 87 0.30 9.79 -7.18
N ARG A 88 -0.71 9.09 -6.62
CA ARG A 88 -0.58 7.66 -6.41
C ARG A 88 -0.34 7.08 -7.80
N LYS A 89 0.88 6.65 -8.08
CA LYS A 89 1.13 5.69 -9.15
C LYS A 89 0.51 4.38 -8.69
N ARG A 90 -0.83 4.30 -8.70
CA ARG A 90 -1.53 3.02 -8.62
C ARG A 90 -1.21 2.30 -9.92
N VAL A 91 -0.10 1.57 -9.93
CA VAL A 91 -0.17 0.25 -10.55
C VAL A 91 -1.03 -0.53 -9.57
N ALA A 92 -2.28 -0.79 -9.95
CA ALA A 92 -3.14 -1.68 -9.20
C ALA A 92 -2.45 -3.05 -9.13
N GLY A 93 -1.99 -3.43 -7.94
CA GLY A 93 -1.32 -4.70 -7.66
C GLY A 93 0.07 -4.50 -7.08
N ASP A 94 0.15 -4.44 -5.73
CA ASP A 94 1.24 -4.92 -4.85
C ASP A 94 1.50 -4.09 -3.57
N ASP A 95 0.62 -3.16 -3.18
CA ASP A 95 0.79 -2.42 -1.91
C ASP A 95 -0.24 -2.84 -0.84
N GLU A 96 -0.40 -4.14 -0.59
CA GLU A 96 -1.02 -4.61 0.68
C GLU A 96 0.00 -4.65 1.85
N ASP A 97 1.29 -4.42 1.62
CA ASP A 97 2.35 -4.55 2.64
C ASP A 97 3.06 -3.24 3.02
N GLU A 98 2.46 -2.07 2.79
CA GLU A 98 3.01 -0.77 3.25
C GLU A 98 2.21 -0.14 4.40
N GLN A 99 1.58 -0.99 5.23
CA GLN A 99 1.38 -0.70 6.65
C GLN A 99 2.50 -1.38 7.45
N GLY A 100 3.73 -0.93 7.19
CA GLY A 100 4.81 -1.17 8.14
C GLY A 100 4.45 -0.53 9.49
N PRO A 101 4.91 -1.11 10.62
CA PRO A 101 4.74 -0.50 11.93
C PRO A 101 5.26 0.94 11.85
N GLY A 102 4.47 1.87 12.40
CA GLY A 102 4.67 3.30 12.22
C GLY A 102 6.12 3.74 12.45
N VAL A 103 6.49 4.84 11.79
CA VAL A 103 7.81 5.49 11.71
C VAL A 103 8.54 5.70 13.07
N GLY A 104 7.91 5.36 14.20
CA GLY A 104 8.54 5.28 15.52
C GLY A 104 9.14 3.92 15.91
N ASP A 105 8.87 2.83 15.19
CA ASP A 105 9.28 1.46 15.62
C ASP A 105 10.58 0.98 14.97
N GLU A 106 11.06 1.65 13.91
CA GLU A 106 12.29 1.28 13.19
C GLU A 106 13.55 1.44 14.07
N LEU A 107 13.50 2.26 15.12
CA LEU A 107 14.59 2.42 16.11
C LEU A 107 14.51 1.40 17.28
N LEU A 108 13.39 0.74 17.50
CA LEU A 108 13.21 -0.25 18.57
C LEU A 108 13.69 -1.65 18.17
N TYR A 109 13.77 -1.94 16.87
CA TYR A 109 14.38 -3.17 16.33
C TYR A 109 15.91 -3.07 16.19
N GLY A 110 16.56 -2.46 17.17
CA GLY A 110 18.02 -2.45 17.28
C GLY A 110 18.60 -3.88 17.26
N THR A 111 19.53 -4.13 16.32
CA THR A 111 20.44 -5.29 16.21
C THR A 111 19.85 -6.69 15.99
N LYS A 112 18.53 -6.89 16.07
CA LYS A 112 17.96 -8.24 15.92
C LYS A 112 17.81 -8.59 14.44
N VAL A 113 18.70 -9.46 13.94
CA VAL A 113 18.59 -10.04 12.60
C VAL A 113 17.24 -10.77 12.48
N PRO A 114 16.34 -10.36 11.57
CA PRO A 114 15.06 -11.04 11.37
C PRO A 114 15.28 -12.51 11.06
N ARG A 115 14.55 -13.40 11.74
CA ARG A 115 14.63 -14.85 11.47
C ARG A 115 13.66 -15.20 10.34
N VAL A 116 14.07 -16.09 9.45
CA VAL A 116 13.23 -16.54 8.33
C VAL A 116 11.87 -17.07 8.81
N GLY A 117 11.83 -17.74 9.96
CA GLY A 117 10.59 -18.27 10.54
C GLY A 117 9.62 -17.22 11.11
N ASP A 118 10.04 -15.96 11.24
CA ASP A 118 9.18 -14.86 11.69
C ASP A 118 8.40 -14.24 10.52
N TYR A 119 8.76 -14.58 9.27
CA TYR A 119 8.06 -14.11 8.07
C TYR A 119 6.87 -15.01 7.72
N ASP A 120 5.88 -14.47 7.04
CA ASP A 120 4.78 -15.25 6.50
C ASP A 120 5.26 -16.26 5.42
N ILE A 121 4.47 -17.29 5.17
CA ILE A 121 4.86 -18.37 4.24
C ILE A 121 5.10 -17.81 2.84
N LYS A 122 4.30 -16.83 2.40
CA LYS A 122 4.45 -16.18 1.09
C LYS A 122 5.80 -15.48 0.97
N THR A 123 6.23 -14.72 1.98
CA THR A 123 7.54 -14.06 1.99
C THR A 123 8.67 -15.06 2.08
N GLN A 124 8.54 -16.13 2.88
CA GLN A 124 9.55 -17.19 2.94
C GLN A 124 9.77 -17.85 1.58
N VAL A 125 8.67 -18.20 0.89
CA VAL A 125 8.72 -18.79 -0.45
C VAL A 125 9.31 -17.81 -1.46
N ASN A 126 8.91 -16.54 -1.43
CA ASN A 126 9.51 -15.51 -2.29
C ASN A 126 11.01 -15.35 -2.03
N GLY A 127 11.44 -15.32 -0.77
CA GLY A 127 12.84 -15.29 -0.37
C GLY A 127 13.61 -16.48 -0.94
N HIS A 128 13.03 -17.68 -0.86
CA HIS A 128 13.61 -18.88 -1.46
C HIS A 128 13.81 -18.75 -2.97
N PHE A 129 12.82 -18.22 -3.71
CA PHE A 129 12.97 -18.00 -5.15
C PHE A 129 13.98 -16.91 -5.49
N ILE A 130 14.12 -15.86 -4.66
CA ILE A 130 15.18 -14.86 -4.83
C ILE A 130 16.55 -15.51 -4.70
N GLU A 131 16.77 -16.39 -3.71
CA GLU A 131 18.02 -17.13 -3.59
C GLU A 131 18.30 -18.02 -4.81
N LEU A 132 17.27 -18.68 -5.35
CA LEU A 132 17.39 -19.49 -6.57
C LEU A 132 17.76 -18.64 -7.79
N ILE A 133 17.13 -17.47 -7.93
CA ILE A 133 17.43 -16.46 -8.96
C ILE A 133 18.90 -16.03 -8.86
N GLU A 134 19.37 -15.67 -7.66
CA GLU A 134 20.76 -15.26 -7.45
C GLU A 134 21.77 -16.38 -7.73
N LYS A 135 21.43 -17.63 -7.36
CA LYS A 135 22.28 -18.80 -7.67
C LYS A 135 22.34 -19.07 -9.16
N ARG A 136 21.21 -18.95 -9.87
CA ARG A 136 21.10 -19.28 -11.31
C ARG A 136 21.69 -18.23 -12.24
N TRP A 137 21.59 -16.95 -11.86
CA TRP A 137 21.89 -15.80 -12.73
C TRP A 137 23.03 -14.93 -12.22
N LYS A 138 24.08 -15.56 -11.66
CA LYS A 138 25.31 -14.85 -11.27
C LYS A 138 25.96 -14.18 -12.48
N CYS A 139 26.38 -12.93 -12.31
CA CYS A 139 27.01 -12.12 -13.34
C CYS A 139 28.35 -11.58 -12.85
N ASN A 140 29.42 -11.82 -13.60
CA ASN A 140 30.76 -11.31 -13.30
C ASN A 140 31.07 -9.96 -13.97
N GLU A 141 30.27 -9.56 -14.96
CA GLU A 141 30.46 -8.30 -15.69
C GLU A 141 29.84 -7.10 -14.97
N HIS A 142 28.77 -7.34 -14.22
CA HIS A 142 28.09 -6.33 -13.42
C HIS A 142 28.34 -6.59 -11.94
N GLY A 143 28.85 -5.60 -11.22
CA GLY A 143 29.00 -5.65 -9.77
C GLY A 143 27.67 -5.52 -9.03
N SER A 144 27.57 -6.15 -7.87
CA SER A 144 26.51 -5.86 -6.90
C SER A 144 26.82 -4.59 -6.11
N GLU A 145 25.84 -4.06 -5.39
CA GLU A 145 26.00 -2.89 -4.50
C GLU A 145 27.09 -3.11 -3.43
N ASN A 146 27.40 -4.38 -3.10
CA ASN A 146 28.39 -4.76 -2.10
C ASN A 146 29.74 -5.17 -2.71
N ASN A 147 30.08 -4.70 -3.92
CA ASN A 147 31.30 -5.06 -4.66
C ASN A 147 31.47 -6.58 -4.93
N GLY A 148 30.39 -7.36 -4.84
CA GLY A 148 30.37 -8.78 -5.21
C GLY A 148 29.93 -8.99 -6.67
N PRO A 149 29.89 -10.25 -7.16
CA PRO A 149 29.26 -10.56 -8.43
C PRO A 149 27.77 -10.18 -8.40
N GLY A 150 27.30 -9.48 -9.41
CA GLY A 150 25.91 -9.09 -9.56
C GLY A 150 25.00 -10.24 -9.96
N CYS A 151 23.72 -9.93 -10.15
CA CYS A 151 22.72 -10.86 -10.67
C CYS A 151 22.13 -10.27 -11.95
N CYS A 152 22.21 -10.97 -13.07
CA CYS A 152 21.73 -10.50 -14.38
C CYS A 152 21.03 -11.61 -15.13
N TYR A 153 19.86 -11.29 -15.70
CA TYR A 153 19.24 -12.14 -16.70
C TYR A 153 20.00 -12.00 -18.02
N ARG A 154 20.30 -13.13 -18.68
CA ARG A 154 20.91 -13.17 -20.01
C ARG A 154 19.85 -13.52 -21.05
N ASP A 155 19.71 -12.70 -22.07
CA ASP A 155 18.84 -13.04 -23.20
C ASP A 155 19.54 -14.00 -24.19
N ALA A 156 18.82 -14.44 -25.23
CA ALA A 156 19.33 -15.35 -26.25
C ALA A 156 20.48 -14.74 -27.09
N LEU A 157 20.64 -13.41 -27.07
CA LEU A 157 21.68 -12.68 -27.78
C LEU A 157 22.92 -12.45 -26.90
N GLY A 158 22.86 -12.85 -25.64
CA GLY A 158 23.93 -12.63 -24.67
C GLY A 158 23.91 -11.25 -24.02
N ASN A 159 22.88 -10.42 -24.22
CA ASN A 159 22.77 -9.15 -23.51
C ASN A 159 22.38 -9.39 -22.04
N HIS A 160 22.95 -8.58 -21.17
CA HIS A 160 22.79 -8.71 -19.72
C HIS A 160 21.84 -7.65 -19.18
N TRP A 161 20.85 -8.10 -18.42
CA TRP A 161 19.87 -7.23 -17.77
C TRP A 161 20.03 -7.31 -16.25
N GLY A 162 20.61 -6.26 -15.66
CA GLY A 162 20.80 -6.16 -14.21
C GLY A 162 19.50 -6.32 -13.43
N LEU A 163 19.51 -7.26 -12.47
CA LEU A 163 18.40 -7.55 -11.58
C LEU A 163 18.65 -6.90 -10.22
N ASN A 164 18.02 -5.75 -9.97
CA ASN A 164 17.97 -5.15 -8.65
C ASN A 164 16.98 -5.91 -7.73
N MET A 165 16.97 -5.60 -6.44
CA MET A 165 16.13 -6.30 -5.46
C MET A 165 14.64 -6.26 -5.83
N ARG A 166 14.16 -5.13 -6.36
CA ARG A 166 12.77 -4.98 -6.84
C ARG A 166 12.44 -5.97 -7.96
N LYS A 167 13.31 -6.07 -8.99
CA LYS A 167 13.12 -7.02 -10.09
C LYS A 167 13.18 -8.46 -9.59
N LYS A 168 14.11 -8.80 -8.67
CA LYS A 168 14.19 -10.15 -8.09
C LYS A 168 12.90 -10.53 -7.36
N LYS A 169 12.35 -9.63 -6.53
CA LYS A 169 11.05 -9.82 -5.85
C LYS A 169 9.93 -10.06 -6.86
N PHE A 170 9.85 -9.24 -7.91
CA PHE A 170 8.84 -9.40 -8.97
C PHE A 170 8.92 -10.77 -9.66
N TYR A 171 10.12 -11.20 -10.06
CA TYR A 171 10.31 -12.51 -10.69
C TYR A 171 10.01 -13.66 -9.72
N ALA A 172 10.41 -13.55 -8.45
CA ALA A 172 10.11 -14.55 -7.44
C ALA A 172 8.59 -14.72 -7.27
N SER A 173 7.85 -13.62 -7.10
CA SER A 173 6.38 -13.66 -7.02
C SER A 173 5.74 -14.28 -8.25
N ALA A 174 6.24 -13.96 -9.45
CA ALA A 174 5.75 -14.55 -10.70
C ALA A 174 6.00 -16.07 -10.77
N LEU A 175 7.18 -16.53 -10.32
CA LEU A 175 7.49 -17.97 -10.25
C LEU A 175 6.59 -18.70 -9.25
N VAL A 176 6.33 -18.11 -8.09
CA VAL A 176 5.40 -18.67 -7.08
C VAL A 176 4.01 -18.85 -7.68
N ARG A 177 3.50 -17.83 -8.39
CA ARG A 177 2.20 -17.90 -9.03
C ARG A 177 2.15 -18.99 -10.10
N LEU A 178 3.14 -19.04 -10.99
CA LEU A 178 3.21 -20.06 -12.04
C LEU A 178 3.24 -21.48 -11.45
N LEU A 179 3.99 -21.70 -10.36
CA LEU A 179 4.00 -22.98 -9.68
C LEU A 179 2.66 -23.31 -9.02
N SER A 180 2.03 -22.33 -8.37
CA SER A 180 0.70 -22.49 -7.79
C SER A 180 -0.32 -22.91 -8.85
N ASP A 181 -0.31 -22.25 -10.01
CA ASP A 181 -1.21 -22.55 -11.13
C ASP A 181 -0.97 -23.96 -11.69
N MET A 182 0.30 -24.36 -11.84
CA MET A 182 0.65 -25.72 -12.27
C MET A 182 0.19 -26.78 -11.26
N THR A 183 0.42 -26.55 -9.96
CA THR A 183 0.01 -27.49 -8.91
C THR A 183 -1.50 -27.60 -8.77
N SER A 184 -2.25 -26.53 -9.05
CA SER A 184 -3.71 -26.51 -8.99
C SER A 184 -4.36 -27.29 -10.13
N SER A 185 -3.65 -27.50 -11.24
CA SER A 185 -4.13 -28.24 -12.41
C SER A 185 -3.93 -29.76 -12.33
N LEU A 186 -3.20 -30.25 -11.32
CA LEU A 186 -3.00 -31.68 -11.14
C LEU A 186 -4.25 -32.29 -10.47
N PRO A 187 -4.91 -33.29 -11.09
CA PRO A 187 -6.02 -33.98 -10.44
C PRO A 187 -5.54 -34.55 -9.11
N ALA A 188 -6.32 -34.36 -8.06
CA ALA A 188 -6.04 -34.82 -6.70
C ALA A 188 -5.96 -36.36 -6.66
N ASN A 189 -4.86 -36.91 -7.15
CA ASN A 189 -4.61 -38.33 -7.13
C ASN A 189 -3.98 -38.67 -5.78
N GLN A 190 -4.69 -39.49 -5.02
CA GLN A 190 -4.36 -39.92 -3.68
C GLN A 190 -3.05 -40.70 -3.68
N ALA A 191 -1.93 -40.01 -3.54
CA ALA A 191 -0.64 -40.62 -3.26
C ALA A 191 -0.18 -40.15 -1.88
N SER A 192 -0.33 -41.05 -0.91
CA SER A 192 0.20 -40.95 0.45
C SER A 192 1.72 -40.85 0.40
N ALA A 193 2.26 -39.64 0.30
CA ALA A 193 3.70 -39.42 0.42
C ALA A 193 4.13 -39.63 1.88
N PRO A 194 5.25 -40.33 2.14
CA PRO A 194 5.76 -40.53 3.50
C PRO A 194 6.21 -39.20 4.09
N SER A 195 5.62 -38.84 5.23
CA SER A 195 5.95 -37.64 5.99
C SER A 195 7.38 -37.74 6.51
N ILE A 196 8.28 -36.89 6.00
CA ILE A 196 9.61 -36.69 6.59
C ILE A 196 9.44 -35.81 7.83
N PRO A 197 9.82 -36.27 9.05
CA PRO A 197 9.69 -35.48 10.26
C PRO A 197 10.70 -34.32 10.22
N VAL A 198 10.19 -33.09 10.13
CA VAL A 198 11.01 -31.88 10.22
C VAL A 198 11.35 -31.62 11.70
N PRO A 199 12.63 -31.39 12.06
CA PRO A 199 13.02 -31.14 13.44
C PRO A 199 12.41 -29.82 13.95
N VAL A 200 11.51 -29.93 14.92
CA VAL A 200 10.87 -28.80 15.60
C VAL A 200 11.82 -28.26 16.66
N THR A 201 12.26 -27.01 16.51
CA THR A 201 12.98 -26.30 17.57
C THR A 201 12.00 -25.63 18.54
N PRO A 202 12.35 -25.51 19.84
CA PRO A 202 11.44 -24.98 20.85
C PRO A 202 11.05 -23.52 20.56
N ARG A 203 9.78 -23.30 20.24
CA ARG A 203 9.22 -21.95 20.06
C ARG A 203 9.13 -21.26 21.42
N LYS A 204 9.72 -20.08 21.52
CA LYS A 204 9.51 -19.16 22.64
C LYS A 204 8.13 -18.51 22.44
N PRO A 205 7.23 -18.50 23.45
CA PRO A 205 5.93 -17.86 23.30
C PRO A 205 6.12 -16.37 23.04
N SER A 206 5.74 -15.92 21.85
CA SER A 206 5.66 -14.50 21.53
C SER A 206 4.49 -13.93 22.31
N SER A 207 4.76 -13.03 23.26
CA SER A 207 3.71 -12.27 23.93
C SER A 207 3.21 -11.21 22.97
N THR A 208 2.29 -11.57 22.08
CA THR A 208 1.54 -10.62 21.29
C THR A 208 0.77 -9.73 22.26
N ILE A 209 1.06 -8.42 22.22
CA ILE A 209 0.32 -7.43 23.00
C ILE A 209 -1.12 -7.48 22.49
N ASN A 210 -2.01 -8.06 23.30
CA ASN A 210 -3.43 -8.14 23.02
C ASN A 210 -4.02 -6.73 23.02
N THR A 211 -4.05 -6.08 21.85
CA THR A 211 -4.97 -4.98 21.63
C THR A 211 -6.38 -5.48 21.95
N PRO A 212 -7.15 -4.77 22.77
CA PRO A 212 -8.47 -5.21 23.18
C PRO A 212 -9.34 -5.40 21.94
N PHE A 213 -9.67 -6.66 21.65
CA PHE A 213 -10.53 -7.00 20.53
C PHE A 213 -11.93 -6.42 20.77
N SER A 214 -12.54 -5.87 19.72
CA SER A 214 -13.95 -5.46 19.74
C SER A 214 -14.82 -6.60 20.27
N PRO A 215 -15.83 -6.30 21.11
CA PRO A 215 -16.69 -7.30 21.73
C PRO A 215 -17.33 -8.20 20.66
N ILE A 216 -17.48 -9.49 20.98
CA ILE A 216 -18.13 -10.46 20.08
C ILE A 216 -19.57 -9.99 19.83
N PRO A 217 -19.98 -9.75 18.57
CA PRO A 217 -21.33 -9.31 18.28
C PRO A 217 -22.35 -10.39 18.68
N PRO A 218 -23.54 -10.03 19.17
CA PRO A 218 -24.60 -11.00 19.44
C PRO A 218 -25.05 -11.66 18.12
N ARG A 219 -25.49 -12.93 18.20
CA ARG A 219 -25.90 -13.72 17.01
C ARG A 219 -26.90 -13.04 16.10
N SER A 220 -27.79 -12.22 16.66
CA SER A 220 -28.80 -11.46 15.90
C SER A 220 -28.22 -10.29 15.09
N SER A 221 -27.01 -9.82 15.41
CA SER A 221 -26.34 -8.70 14.71
C SER A 221 -25.03 -9.11 14.06
N GLU A 222 -24.71 -10.42 13.99
CA GLU A 222 -23.49 -10.91 13.33
C GLU A 222 -23.46 -10.51 11.85
N LEU A 223 -24.60 -10.62 11.15
CA LEU A 223 -24.71 -10.25 9.74
C LEU A 223 -24.45 -8.74 9.55
N HIS A 224 -25.12 -7.89 10.34
CA HIS A 224 -24.93 -6.44 10.31
C HIS A 224 -23.46 -6.07 10.54
N ALA A 225 -22.85 -6.59 11.61
CA ALA A 225 -21.46 -6.31 11.95
C ALA A 225 -20.50 -6.75 10.83
N CYS A 226 -20.74 -7.92 10.23
CA CYS A 226 -19.96 -8.41 9.11
C CYS A 226 -20.04 -7.48 7.89
N LEU A 227 -21.23 -6.99 7.54
CA LEU A 227 -21.43 -6.08 6.40
C LEU A 227 -20.81 -4.69 6.65
N VAL A 228 -20.88 -4.18 7.88
CA VAL A 228 -20.22 -2.92 8.26
C VAL A 228 -18.69 -3.05 8.20
N ASP A 229 -18.15 -4.16 8.71
CA ASP A 229 -16.71 -4.44 8.61
C ASP A 229 -16.27 -4.63 7.14
N PHE A 230 -17.11 -5.27 6.32
CA PHE A 230 -16.89 -5.44 4.89
C PHE A 230 -16.84 -4.09 4.16
N LEU A 231 -17.80 -3.20 4.43
CA LEU A 231 -17.81 -1.84 3.90
C LEU A 231 -16.56 -1.07 4.32
N SER A 232 -16.17 -1.16 5.60
CA SER A 232 -14.99 -0.48 6.13
C SER A 232 -13.68 -0.98 5.47
N LYS A 233 -13.57 -2.29 5.25
CA LYS A 233 -12.35 -2.91 4.74
C LYS A 233 -12.23 -2.85 3.21
N GLU A 234 -13.29 -3.22 2.50
CA GLU A 234 -13.27 -3.38 1.04
C GLU A 234 -13.84 -2.17 0.30
N GLY A 235 -14.55 -1.27 0.99
CA GLY A 235 -15.15 -0.07 0.39
C GLY A 235 -16.40 -0.34 -0.46
N VAL A 236 -16.98 -1.54 -0.35
CA VAL A 236 -18.18 -1.96 -1.10
C VAL A 236 -19.39 -1.96 -0.18
N ASP A 237 -20.39 -1.15 -0.50
CA ASP A 237 -21.61 -1.02 0.32
C ASP A 237 -22.67 -2.06 -0.06
N LEU A 238 -22.71 -3.14 0.72
CA LEU A 238 -23.76 -4.15 0.68
C LEU A 238 -24.69 -4.08 1.91
N THR A 239 -24.65 -3.00 2.69
CA THR A 239 -25.52 -2.87 3.88
C THR A 239 -27.00 -2.78 3.51
N HIS A 240 -27.32 -2.22 2.34
CA HIS A 240 -28.69 -2.12 1.82
C HIS A 240 -29.37 -3.48 1.57
N CYS A 241 -28.60 -4.55 1.35
CA CYS A 241 -29.15 -5.89 1.10
C CYS A 241 -29.30 -6.75 2.37
N GLU A 242 -28.98 -6.21 3.54
CA GLU A 242 -29.02 -6.93 4.82
C GLU A 242 -30.37 -7.59 5.07
N SER A 243 -31.47 -6.89 4.83
CA SER A 243 -32.82 -7.43 5.04
C SER A 243 -33.11 -8.64 4.14
N ALA A 244 -32.65 -8.62 2.89
CA ALA A 244 -32.85 -9.72 1.94
C ALA A 244 -32.00 -10.95 2.31
N LEU A 245 -30.78 -10.72 2.79
CA LEU A 245 -29.90 -11.77 3.31
C LEU A 245 -30.48 -12.39 4.59
N ALA A 246 -30.98 -11.55 5.51
CA ALA A 246 -31.58 -11.97 6.78
C ALA A 246 -32.86 -12.79 6.59
N GLU A 247 -33.74 -12.39 5.66
CA GLU A 247 -34.98 -13.12 5.33
C GLU A 247 -34.69 -14.57 4.88
N ARG A 248 -33.58 -14.76 4.15
CA ARG A 248 -33.12 -16.08 3.68
C ARG A 248 -32.21 -16.80 4.67
N ARG A 249 -32.03 -16.23 5.87
CA ARG A 249 -31.15 -16.76 6.94
C ARG A 249 -29.70 -16.95 6.49
N PHE A 250 -29.22 -16.09 5.59
CA PHE A 250 -27.81 -16.06 5.27
C PHE A 250 -27.04 -15.38 6.39
N ILE A 251 -26.30 -16.19 7.14
CA ILE A 251 -25.37 -15.74 8.19
C ILE A 251 -23.93 -15.77 7.63
N PRO A 252 -22.99 -14.98 8.19
CA PRO A 252 -21.61 -14.94 7.72
C PRO A 252 -20.94 -16.32 7.55
N SER A 253 -21.22 -17.29 8.41
CA SER A 253 -20.66 -18.64 8.33
C SER A 253 -21.21 -19.52 7.20
N VAL A 254 -22.32 -19.10 6.59
CA VAL A 254 -22.98 -19.80 5.47
C VAL A 254 -22.65 -19.11 4.15
N LEU A 255 -22.43 -17.79 4.13
CA LEU A 255 -22.17 -17.01 2.92
C LEU A 255 -21.04 -17.57 2.02
N PRO A 256 -19.89 -18.05 2.54
CA PRO A 256 -18.84 -18.66 1.73
C PRO A 256 -19.26 -19.94 0.99
N LYS A 257 -20.35 -20.59 1.42
CA LYS A 257 -20.86 -21.85 0.85
C LYS A 257 -22.00 -21.65 -0.14
N VAL A 258 -22.57 -20.45 -0.22
CA VAL A 258 -23.67 -20.14 -1.14
C VAL A 258 -23.12 -20.00 -2.56
N PRO A 259 -23.75 -20.54 -3.61
CA PRO A 259 -23.29 -20.28 -4.98
C PRO A 259 -23.31 -18.78 -5.32
N VAL A 260 -22.25 -18.27 -5.97
CA VAL A 260 -22.11 -16.84 -6.33
C VAL A 260 -23.33 -16.32 -7.10
N ALA A 261 -23.85 -17.10 -8.06
CA ALA A 261 -25.05 -16.75 -8.82
C ALA A 261 -26.27 -16.48 -7.92
N ARG A 262 -26.41 -17.23 -6.81
CA ARG A 262 -27.50 -17.02 -5.86
C ARG A 262 -27.29 -15.77 -5.01
N LEU A 263 -26.04 -15.45 -4.65
CA LEU A 263 -25.73 -14.21 -3.94
C LEU A 263 -26.06 -13.00 -4.81
N ILE A 264 -25.64 -12.99 -6.08
CA ILE A 264 -25.97 -11.93 -7.04
C ILE A 264 -27.49 -11.69 -7.12
N GLU A 265 -28.29 -12.76 -7.20
CA GLU A 265 -29.75 -12.66 -7.25
C GLU A 265 -30.35 -12.01 -5.98
N VAL A 266 -29.77 -12.27 -4.81
CA VAL A 266 -30.29 -11.78 -3.53
C VAL A 266 -29.83 -10.36 -3.25
N THR A 267 -28.57 -10.05 -3.55
CA THR A 267 -27.94 -8.78 -3.19
C THR A 267 -28.05 -7.73 -4.29
N GLY A 268 -28.26 -8.15 -5.54
CA GLY A 268 -28.15 -7.25 -6.71
C GLY A 268 -26.72 -6.79 -7.00
N ALA A 269 -25.73 -7.37 -6.31
CA ALA A 269 -24.32 -6.99 -6.45
C ALA A 269 -23.72 -7.50 -7.77
N VAL A 270 -22.64 -6.86 -8.21
CA VAL A 270 -21.84 -7.37 -9.33
C VAL A 270 -21.11 -8.65 -8.88
N GLU A 271 -20.85 -9.56 -9.83
CA GLU A 271 -20.21 -10.86 -9.55
C GLU A 271 -18.91 -10.73 -8.72
N GLY A 272 -18.07 -9.74 -9.03
CA GLY A 272 -16.84 -9.49 -8.28
C GLY A 272 -17.08 -9.15 -6.81
N ASP A 273 -18.08 -8.32 -6.50
CA ASP A 273 -18.43 -7.93 -5.14
C ASP A 273 -18.99 -9.11 -4.35
N ALA A 274 -19.76 -9.99 -5.01
CA ALA A 274 -20.25 -11.22 -4.40
C ALA A 274 -19.10 -12.18 -4.03
N ILE A 275 -18.09 -12.33 -4.90
CA ILE A 275 -16.89 -13.15 -4.61
C ILE A 275 -16.08 -12.55 -3.46
N LEU A 276 -15.89 -11.22 -3.44
CA LEU A 276 -15.20 -10.52 -2.36
C LEU A 276 -15.91 -10.73 -1.02
N LEU A 277 -17.25 -10.62 -1.00
CA LEU A 277 -18.05 -10.87 0.19
C LEU A 277 -17.83 -12.29 0.74
N GLN A 278 -17.77 -13.32 -0.13
CA GLN A 278 -17.52 -14.71 0.31
C GLN A 278 -16.15 -14.88 0.96
N SER A 279 -15.09 -14.39 0.30
CA SER A 279 -13.72 -14.47 0.83
C SER A 279 -13.59 -13.70 2.14
N PHE A 280 -14.24 -12.55 2.25
CA PHE A 280 -14.26 -11.77 3.46
C PHE A 280 -14.97 -12.50 4.61
N CYS A 281 -16.16 -13.06 4.36
CA CYS A 281 -16.92 -13.80 5.38
C CYS A 281 -16.14 -15.00 5.94
N ASP A 282 -15.40 -15.74 5.10
CA ASP A 282 -14.58 -16.87 5.55
C ASP A 282 -13.48 -16.42 6.54
N THR A 283 -12.76 -15.36 6.18
CA THR A 283 -11.72 -14.77 7.03
C THR A 283 -12.32 -14.13 8.29
N TRP A 284 -13.49 -13.50 8.18
CA TRP A 284 -14.18 -12.87 9.30
C TRP A 284 -14.68 -13.91 10.32
N CYS A 285 -15.23 -15.03 9.85
CA CYS A 285 -15.63 -16.14 10.71
C CYS A 285 -14.44 -16.80 11.41
N ALA A 286 -13.32 -17.01 10.71
CA ALA A 286 -12.10 -17.55 11.32
C ALA A 286 -11.63 -16.70 12.51
N ARG A 287 -11.65 -15.36 12.35
CA ARG A 287 -11.31 -14.41 13.43
C ARG A 287 -12.31 -14.42 14.59
N LEU A 288 -13.59 -14.71 14.34
CA LEU A 288 -14.57 -14.84 15.42
C LEU A 288 -14.42 -16.13 16.22
N GLU A 289 -14.08 -17.24 15.56
CA GLU A 289 -13.84 -18.52 16.25
C GLU A 289 -12.58 -18.47 17.10
N GLU A 290 -11.53 -17.76 16.68
CA GLU A 290 -10.32 -17.55 17.50
C GLU A 290 -10.59 -16.75 18.80
N LYS A 291 -11.67 -15.95 18.82
CA LYS A 291 -12.07 -15.16 20.00
C LYS A 291 -12.96 -15.91 21.00
N LYS A 292 -13.55 -17.05 20.60
CA LYS A 292 -14.45 -17.83 21.46
C LYS A 292 -13.67 -18.77 22.37
#